data_AF-A0A2N1HGL9-F1
#
_entry.id   AF-A0A2N1HGL9-F1
#
_cell.length_a   1.000
_cell.length_b   1.000
_cell.length_c   1.000
_cell.angle_alpha   90.00
_cell.angle_beta   90.00
_cell.angle_gamma   90.00
#
_symmetry.space_group_name_H-M   'P 1'
#
loop_
_entity.id
_entity.type
_entity.pdbx_description
1 polymer ?
#
loop_
_entity_poly.entity_id
_entity_poly.type
_entity_poly.pdbx_seq_one_letter_code
_entity_poly.pdbx_strand_id
1 'polypeptide(L)'
;MKKLILLPLLLTILSCSSTTNITEGYGIEIVSIGTQGETRHVKFNRVTGESWWSENTVWKPIIDIKPIPESQYIIKIISTGKSWRALRIDTFSGDTWKNSRGKWVPFKQ
;
A
#
# COMPACT_ATOMS: atom_id res chain seq x y z
N MET A 1 33.33 57.03 25.74
CA MET A 1 31.93 57.30 25.32
C MET A 1 31.61 56.50 24.07
N LYS A 2 30.36 55.99 23.99
CA LYS A 2 29.68 55.29 22.88
C LYS A 2 30.09 53.82 22.65
N LYS A 3 29.18 52.88 22.42
CA LYS A 3 27.83 52.57 22.94
C LYS A 3 27.65 51.10 22.52
N LEU A 4 27.30 50.22 23.45
CA LEU A 4 26.90 48.84 23.17
C LEU A 4 25.60 48.86 22.37
N ILE A 5 25.54 48.18 21.22
CA ILE A 5 24.26 47.78 20.62
C ILE A 5 24.38 46.33 20.19
N LEU A 6 23.83 45.46 21.04
CA LEU A 6 23.47 44.08 20.74
C LEU A 6 22.31 44.13 19.74
N LEU A 7 22.46 43.53 18.55
CA LEU A 7 21.36 43.38 17.60
C LEU A 7 20.83 41.95 17.68
N PRO A 8 19.57 41.71 18.09
CA PRO A 8 18.99 40.38 18.05
C PRO A 8 18.65 40.03 16.61
N LEU A 9 19.32 39.03 16.05
CA LEU A 9 18.95 38.47 14.75
C LEU A 9 17.64 37.69 14.93
N LEU A 10 16.54 38.32 14.51
CA LEU A 10 15.19 37.78 14.57
C LEU A 10 15.08 36.54 13.65
N LEU A 11 15.06 35.33 14.21
CA LEU A 11 14.74 34.10 13.47
C LEU A 11 13.26 34.16 13.06
N THR A 12 12.99 34.38 11.78
CA THR A 12 11.67 34.14 11.21
C THR A 12 11.58 32.66 10.84
N ILE A 13 10.96 31.89 11.74
CA ILE A 13 10.59 30.50 11.48
C ILE A 13 9.41 30.53 10.50
N LEU A 14 9.69 30.35 9.21
CA LEU A 14 8.67 29.96 8.24
C LEU A 14 8.22 28.54 8.60
N SER A 15 7.25 28.43 9.51
CA SER A 15 6.50 27.19 9.67
C SER A 15 5.64 27.01 8.42
N CYS A 16 6.18 26.31 7.43
CA CYS A 16 5.39 25.73 6.38
C CYS A 16 4.51 24.67 7.06
N SER A 17 3.24 24.99 7.32
CA SER A 17 2.25 24.02 7.71
C SER A 17 2.05 23.08 6.53
N SER A 18 2.73 21.94 6.53
CA SER A 18 2.42 20.85 5.64
C SER A 18 0.99 20.40 5.95
N THR A 19 0.05 20.74 5.07
CA THR A 19 -1.24 20.06 5.02
C THR A 19 -0.93 18.60 4.73
N THR A 20 -1.03 17.75 5.75
CA THR A 20 -1.02 16.31 5.57
C THR A 20 -2.27 15.97 4.77
N ASN A 21 -2.14 15.92 3.44
CA ASN A 21 -3.07 15.17 2.62
C ASN A 21 -2.99 13.75 3.16
N ILE A 22 -3.97 13.34 3.98
CA ILE A 22 -4.13 11.95 4.38
C ILE A 22 -4.64 11.22 3.13
N THR A 23 -3.77 11.06 2.14
CA THR A 23 -3.94 10.03 1.12
C THR A 23 -3.96 8.72 1.89
N GLU A 24 -5.08 7.99 1.83
CA GLU A 24 -5.19 6.66 2.43
C GLU A 24 -4.03 5.79 1.93
N GLY A 25 -2.94 5.71 2.70
CA GLY A 25 -1.71 5.05 2.26
C GLY A 25 -1.90 3.55 2.02
N TYR A 26 -2.99 2.98 2.56
CA TYR A 26 -3.31 1.57 2.46
C TYR A 26 -4.73 1.34 1.95
N GLY A 27 -4.93 0.22 1.25
CA GLY A 27 -6.22 -0.35 0.91
C GLY A 27 -6.38 -1.76 1.47
N ILE A 28 -7.61 -2.25 1.54
CA ILE A 28 -7.96 -3.63 1.91
C ILE A 28 -9.05 -4.17 1.00
N GLU A 29 -8.91 -5.43 0.61
CA GLU A 29 -9.86 -6.18 -0.20
C GLU A 29 -10.19 -7.49 0.52
N ILE A 30 -11.47 -7.86 0.52
CA ILE A 30 -12.00 -8.97 1.31
C ILE A 30 -12.92 -9.81 0.44
N VAL A 31 -12.83 -11.14 0.55
CA VAL A 31 -13.78 -12.05 -0.08
C VAL A 31 -14.17 -13.19 0.84
N SER A 32 -15.43 -13.60 0.76
CA SER A 32 -15.90 -14.85 1.35
C SER A 32 -15.50 -16.03 0.46
N ILE A 33 -14.95 -17.08 1.07
CA ILE A 33 -14.62 -18.35 0.39
C ILE A 33 -15.44 -19.48 1.00
N GLY A 34 -15.77 -20.50 0.21
CA GLY A 34 -16.37 -21.73 0.76
C GLY A 34 -17.68 -21.52 1.54
N THR A 35 -17.69 -21.99 2.80
CA THR A 35 -18.86 -22.00 3.70
C THR A 35 -18.99 -20.72 4.53
N GLN A 36 -20.10 -20.59 5.25
CA GLN A 36 -20.46 -19.41 6.05
C GLN A 36 -19.35 -19.01 7.03
N GLY A 37 -18.84 -17.77 6.89
CA GLY A 37 -17.90 -17.15 7.82
C GLY A 37 -16.42 -17.19 7.40
N GLU A 38 -16.04 -18.00 6.41
CA GLU A 38 -14.65 -18.04 5.95
C GLU A 38 -14.35 -16.88 5.00
N THR A 39 -13.32 -16.10 5.33
CA THR A 39 -12.91 -14.94 4.56
C THR A 39 -11.41 -14.96 4.25
N ARG A 40 -11.05 -14.23 3.19
CA ARG A 40 -9.67 -13.95 2.80
C ARG A 40 -9.53 -12.47 2.63
N HIS A 41 -8.44 -11.94 3.15
CA HIS A 41 -8.17 -10.51 3.17
C HIS A 41 -6.82 -10.26 2.52
N VAL A 42 -6.74 -9.19 1.75
CA VAL A 42 -5.46 -8.64 1.29
C VAL A 42 -5.43 -7.16 1.64
N LYS A 43 -4.43 -6.75 2.41
CA LYS A 43 -4.11 -5.34 2.64
C LYS A 43 -2.89 -4.97 1.82
N PHE A 44 -2.80 -3.72 1.37
CA PHE A 44 -1.71 -3.26 0.53
C PHE A 44 -1.46 -1.77 0.66
N ASN A 45 -0.22 -1.35 0.45
CA ASN A 45 0.15 0.05 0.32
C ASN A 45 -0.19 0.52 -1.10
N ARG A 46 -0.94 1.63 -1.23
CA ARG A 46 -1.40 2.15 -2.52
C ARG A 46 -0.27 2.77 -3.35
N VAL A 47 0.87 3.09 -2.73
CA VAL A 47 2.02 3.75 -3.37
C VAL A 47 3.16 2.75 -3.64
N THR A 48 3.53 1.94 -2.65
CA THR A 48 4.67 1.01 -2.77
C THR A 48 4.26 -0.36 -3.34
N GLY A 49 2.96 -0.69 -3.32
CA GLY A 49 2.45 -1.99 -3.76
C GLY A 49 2.79 -3.15 -2.82
N GLU A 50 3.46 -2.89 -1.68
CA GLU A 50 3.68 -3.84 -0.61
C GLU A 50 2.34 -4.39 -0.10
N SER A 51 2.27 -5.69 0.15
CA SER A 51 0.99 -6.32 0.46
C SER A 51 1.12 -7.54 1.36
N TRP A 52 0.02 -7.84 2.06
CA TRP A 52 -0.10 -8.94 2.99
C TRP A 52 -1.45 -9.60 2.80
N TRP A 53 -1.49 -10.92 2.96
CA TRP A 53 -2.74 -11.68 3.00
C TRP A 53 -2.99 -12.23 4.40
N SER A 54 -4.25 -12.47 4.74
CA SER A 54 -4.61 -13.23 5.94
C SER A 54 -5.67 -14.29 5.64
N GLU A 55 -5.53 -15.40 6.35
CA GLU A 55 -6.64 -16.28 6.69
C GLU A 55 -6.98 -15.91 8.14
N ASN A 56 -8.08 -15.16 8.33
CA ASN A 56 -8.50 -14.58 9.61
C ASN A 56 -7.55 -13.48 10.14
N THR A 57 -6.91 -13.68 11.29
CA THR A 57 -6.33 -12.61 12.12
C THR A 57 -4.83 -12.38 11.94
N VAL A 58 -4.12 -13.24 11.20
CA VAL A 58 -2.66 -13.14 11.03
C VAL A 58 -2.30 -12.67 9.62
N TRP A 59 -1.62 -11.52 9.54
CA TRP A 59 -1.09 -10.98 8.29
C TRP A 59 0.22 -11.66 7.90
N LYS A 60 0.28 -12.20 6.68
CA LYS A 60 1.48 -12.78 6.08
C LYS A 60 1.86 -11.98 4.83
N PRO A 61 3.13 -11.59 4.65
CA PRO A 61 3.54 -10.83 3.48
C PRO A 61 3.30 -11.62 2.18
N ILE A 62 2.95 -10.92 1.11
CA ILE A 62 2.99 -11.44 -0.26
C ILE A 62 4.29 -10.92 -0.88
N ILE A 63 5.17 -11.83 -1.31
CA ILE A 63 6.52 -11.48 -1.71
C ILE A 63 6.59 -11.10 -3.18
N ASP A 64 7.27 -9.99 -3.46
CA ASP A 64 7.65 -9.60 -4.81
C ASP A 64 8.89 -10.36 -5.28
N ILE A 65 8.82 -10.98 -6.46
CA ILE A 65 9.97 -11.72 -7.04
C ILE A 65 11.04 -10.76 -7.56
N LYS A 66 10.64 -9.55 -7.91
CA LYS A 66 11.51 -8.45 -8.33
C LYS A 66 11.02 -7.18 -7.65
N PRO A 67 11.91 -6.22 -7.36
CA PRO A 67 11.49 -4.90 -6.91
C PRO A 67 10.45 -4.31 -7.87
N ILE A 68 9.41 -3.70 -7.30
CA ILE A 68 8.42 -2.93 -8.04
C ILE A 68 8.63 -1.44 -7.73
N PRO A 69 8.43 -0.54 -8.71
CA PRO A 69 8.58 0.90 -8.48
C PRO A 69 7.44 1.44 -7.63
N GLU A 70 7.63 2.59 -7.01
CA GLU A 70 6.50 3.37 -6.48
C GLU A 70 5.60 3.82 -7.64
N SER A 71 4.29 3.64 -7.47
CA SER A 71 3.25 4.01 -8.45
C SER A 71 1.90 4.16 -7.74
N GLN A 72 0.79 3.97 -8.45
CA GLN A 72 -0.55 3.88 -7.87
C GLN A 72 -1.13 2.48 -8.07
N TYR A 73 -1.23 1.72 -6.99
CA TYR A 73 -1.65 0.33 -7.01
C TYR A 73 -3.09 0.15 -6.52
N ILE A 74 -3.79 -0.78 -7.16
CA ILE A 74 -5.00 -1.40 -6.63
C ILE A 74 -4.83 -2.91 -6.56
N ILE A 75 -5.58 -3.56 -5.67
CA ILE A 75 -5.74 -5.00 -5.65
C ILE A 75 -7.20 -5.32 -5.91
N LYS A 76 -7.45 -6.42 -6.62
CA LYS A 76 -8.78 -7.04 -6.73
C LYS A 76 -8.69 -8.48 -6.30
N ILE A 77 -9.63 -8.90 -5.45
CA ILE A 77 -9.75 -10.26 -4.96
C ILE A 77 -11.06 -10.87 -5.43
N ILE A 78 -11.01 -12.15 -5.81
CA ILE A 78 -12.20 -12.92 -6.18
C ILE A 78 -12.19 -14.27 -5.48
N SER A 79 -13.38 -14.79 -5.22
CA SER A 79 -13.58 -16.16 -4.77
C SER A 79 -13.66 -17.07 -5.99
N THR A 80 -13.04 -18.24 -5.90
CA THR A 80 -13.10 -19.31 -6.90
C THR A 80 -13.54 -20.59 -6.19
N GLY A 81 -14.77 -20.58 -5.67
CA GLY A 81 -15.35 -21.68 -4.88
C GLY A 81 -14.74 -21.75 -3.48
N LYS A 82 -13.99 -22.81 -3.19
CA LYS A 82 -13.27 -23.00 -1.91
C LYS A 82 -11.87 -22.36 -1.90
N SER A 83 -11.56 -21.55 -2.90
CA SER A 83 -10.27 -20.88 -3.06
C SER A 83 -10.48 -19.42 -3.45
N TRP A 84 -9.40 -18.67 -3.59
CA TRP A 84 -9.42 -17.26 -3.94
C TRP A 84 -8.24 -16.92 -4.85
N ARG A 85 -8.37 -15.80 -5.56
CA ARG A 85 -7.29 -15.21 -6.36
C ARG A 85 -7.25 -13.71 -6.12
N ALA A 86 -6.05 -13.16 -6.17
CA ALA A 86 -5.85 -11.72 -6.18
C ALA A 86 -5.04 -11.29 -7.40
N LEU A 87 -5.40 -10.14 -7.94
CA LEU A 87 -4.66 -9.40 -8.95
C LEU A 87 -4.22 -8.06 -8.35
N ARG A 88 -2.94 -7.73 -8.47
CA ARG A 88 -2.42 -6.37 -8.26
C ARG A 88 -2.29 -5.70 -9.60
N ILE A 89 -2.73 -4.45 -9.69
CA ILE A 89 -2.70 -3.65 -10.92
C ILE A 89 -2.01 -2.33 -10.58
N ASP A 90 -0.96 -2.00 -11.31
CA ASP A 90 -0.47 -0.63 -11.40
C ASP A 90 -1.44 0.15 -12.29
N THR A 91 -2.17 1.11 -11.70
CA THR A 91 -3.20 1.88 -12.41
C THR A 91 -2.62 2.91 -13.38
N PHE A 92 -1.32 3.21 -13.29
CA PHE A 92 -0.65 4.11 -14.22
C PHE A 92 -0.15 3.36 -15.47
N SER A 93 0.58 2.26 -15.30
CA SER A 93 1.15 1.49 -16.42
C SER A 93 0.21 0.41 -16.99
N GLY A 94 -0.75 -0.07 -16.19
CA GLY A 94 -1.56 -1.25 -16.50
C GLY A 94 -0.87 -2.58 -16.18
N ASP A 95 0.39 -2.56 -15.73
CA ASP A 95 1.10 -3.77 -15.36
C ASP A 95 0.32 -4.53 -14.28
N THR A 96 0.18 -5.84 -14.47
CA THR A 96 -0.67 -6.69 -13.65
C THR A 96 0.11 -7.89 -13.14
N TRP A 97 -0.12 -8.26 -11.88
CA TRP A 97 0.46 -9.43 -11.24
C TRP A 97 -0.65 -10.26 -10.60
N LYS A 98 -0.55 -11.59 -10.68
CA LYS A 98 -1.40 -12.50 -9.90
C LYS A 98 -0.68 -12.98 -8.65
N ASN A 99 -1.45 -13.17 -7.58
CA ASN A 99 -0.96 -13.89 -6.43
C ASN A 99 -0.81 -15.38 -6.77
N SER A 100 0.34 -15.96 -6.45
CA SER A 100 0.61 -17.38 -6.58
C SER A 100 1.49 -17.85 -5.43
N ARG A 101 0.90 -18.63 -4.51
CA ARG A 101 1.60 -19.21 -3.34
C ARG A 101 2.33 -18.16 -2.49
N GLY A 102 1.65 -17.03 -2.21
CA GLY A 102 2.23 -15.96 -1.42
C GLY A 102 3.28 -15.12 -2.15
N LYS A 103 3.31 -15.16 -3.49
CA LYS A 103 4.18 -14.32 -4.32
C LYS A 103 3.38 -13.59 -5.39
N TRP A 104 3.82 -12.40 -5.77
CA TRP A 104 3.36 -11.73 -6.98
C TRP A 104 4.14 -12.25 -8.19
N VAL A 105 3.42 -12.79 -9.16
CA VAL A 105 3.98 -13.21 -10.46
C VAL A 105 3.34 -12.38 -11.57
N PRO A 106 4.11 -11.89 -12.57
CA PRO A 106 3.57 -11.13 -13.68
C PRO A 106 2.43 -11.88 -14.37
N PHE A 107 1.35 -11.18 -14.65
CA PHE A 107 0.19 -11.68 -15.38
C PHE A 107 0.40 -11.38 -16.86
N LYS A 108 0.97 -12.34 -17.59
CA LYS A 108 1.16 -12.24 -19.04
C LYS A 108 -0.04 -12.85 -19.74
N GLN A 109 -0.55 -12.17 -20.77
CA GLN A 109 -1.46 -12.73 -21.76
C GLN A 109 -0.69 -13.56 -22.78
#